data_AF-A0A9X2E3W2-F1
#
_entry.id   AF-A0A9X2E3W2-F1
#
_cell.length_a   1.000
_cell.length_b   1.000
_cell.length_c   1.000
_cell.angle_alpha   90.00
_cell.angle_beta   90.00
_cell.angle_gamma   90.00
#
_symmetry.space_group_name_H-M   'P 1'
#
loop_
_entity.id
_entity.type
_entity.pdbx_description
1 polymer ?
#
loop_
_entity_poly.entity_id
_entity_poly.type
_entity_poly.pdbx_seq_one_letter_code
_entity_poly.pdbx_strand_id
1 'polypeptide(L)'
;TGPHSAAAAEVSHPAKQGLVQAFAVYVDTLFVCTATGFLILSTGAYRVFEGESASGAVLADGGALPADVAVGPAFAQVGVDTLWSGVGSTFVAVSLAFFCLTTIIAYYYMAETNLRFLLGKYLMIPVPIIRGTIGSNFTIVLQALILVSVMVGAVSTATEAWTLGDIGVGLMAWLNIIGIIILQQPAYKALRDYERQQKDGLDPVFDPKILGIPGATFWETYTPGRERTTTPV
;
A
#
# COMPACT_ATOMS: atom_id res chain seq x y z
N THR A 1 -2.84 -1.65 2.51
CA THR A 1 -4.17 -1.00 2.41
C THR A 1 -4.01 0.29 1.64
N GLY A 2 -4.61 0.42 0.46
CA GLY A 2 -4.41 1.58 -0.41
C GLY A 2 -5.66 1.95 -1.20
N PRO A 3 -6.80 2.25 -0.54
CA PRO A 3 -8.04 2.57 -1.25
C PRO A 3 -7.91 3.85 -2.08
N HIS A 4 -6.91 4.70 -1.82
CA HIS A 4 -6.62 5.91 -2.58
C HIS A 4 -6.46 5.64 -4.08
N SER A 5 -5.66 4.61 -4.43
CA SER A 5 -5.42 4.24 -5.83
C SER A 5 -6.70 3.68 -6.49
N ALA A 6 -7.44 2.84 -5.76
CA ALA A 6 -8.72 2.30 -6.22
C ALA A 6 -9.79 3.40 -6.39
N ALA A 7 -9.77 4.43 -5.56
CA ALA A 7 -10.67 5.58 -5.63
C ALA A 7 -10.33 6.53 -6.79
N ALA A 8 -9.08 6.56 -7.24
CA ALA A 8 -8.64 7.35 -8.38
C ALA A 8 -8.88 6.65 -9.73
N ALA A 9 -9.12 5.34 -9.72
CA ALA A 9 -9.37 4.57 -10.93
C ALA A 9 -10.76 4.91 -11.52
N GLU A 10 -10.79 5.18 -12.82
CA GLU A 10 -12.04 5.36 -13.54
C GLU A 10 -12.71 4.02 -13.77
N VAL A 11 -13.84 3.80 -13.10
CA VAL A 11 -14.66 2.61 -13.29
C VAL A 11 -16.13 2.96 -13.31
N SER A 12 -16.93 2.06 -13.89
CA SER A 12 -18.39 2.19 -13.92
C SER A 12 -19.07 1.75 -12.63
N HIS A 13 -18.38 1.00 -11.76
CA HIS A 13 -18.92 0.49 -10.51
C HIS A 13 -17.82 0.32 -9.45
N PRO A 14 -17.97 0.81 -8.21
CA PRO A 14 -16.92 0.80 -7.19
C PRO A 14 -16.49 -0.61 -6.78
N ALA A 15 -17.42 -1.58 -6.78
CA ALA A 15 -17.10 -2.98 -6.50
C ALA A 15 -16.07 -3.59 -7.48
N LYS A 16 -16.00 -3.13 -8.74
CA LYS A 16 -15.00 -3.62 -9.71
C LYS A 16 -13.58 -3.36 -9.22
N GLN A 17 -13.29 -2.12 -8.82
CA GLN A 17 -11.97 -1.76 -8.30
C GLN A 17 -11.71 -2.35 -6.92
N GLY A 18 -12.75 -2.46 -6.07
CA GLY A 18 -12.63 -3.14 -4.79
C GLY A 18 -12.15 -4.59 -4.94
N LEU A 19 -12.69 -5.34 -5.91
CA LEU A 19 -12.30 -6.71 -6.18
C LEU A 19 -10.87 -6.82 -6.73
N VAL A 20 -10.47 -5.94 -7.67
CA VAL A 20 -9.10 -5.89 -8.19
C VAL A 20 -8.11 -5.55 -7.08
N GLN A 21 -8.45 -4.61 -6.21
CA GLN A 21 -7.61 -4.22 -5.07
C GLN A 21 -7.47 -5.33 -4.03
N ALA A 22 -8.53 -6.10 -3.79
CA ALA A 22 -8.46 -7.28 -2.91
C ALA A 22 -7.58 -8.38 -3.51
N PHE A 23 -7.64 -8.57 -4.83
CA PHE A 23 -6.77 -9.51 -5.53
C PHE A 23 -5.28 -9.13 -5.43
N ALA A 24 -4.94 -7.84 -5.39
CA ALA A 24 -3.55 -7.41 -5.21
C ALA A 24 -2.92 -7.93 -3.90
N VAL A 25 -3.71 -8.06 -2.83
CA VAL A 25 -3.25 -8.65 -1.54
C VAL A 25 -2.92 -10.13 -1.70
N TYR A 26 -3.72 -10.86 -2.48
CA TYR A 26 -3.45 -12.26 -2.82
C TYR A 26 -2.10 -12.41 -3.53
N VAL A 27 -1.81 -11.53 -4.49
CA VAL A 27 -0.53 -11.55 -5.21
C VAL A 27 0.66 -11.30 -4.28
N ASP A 28 0.57 -10.28 -3.45
CA ASP A 28 1.66 -9.92 -2.53
C ASP A 28 1.93 -11.03 -1.50
N THR A 29 0.91 -11.49 -0.78
CA THR A 29 1.11 -12.42 0.33
C THR A 29 1.28 -13.87 -0.13
N LEU A 30 0.40 -14.36 -1.02
CA LEU A 30 0.36 -15.78 -1.38
C LEU A 30 1.29 -16.15 -2.52
N PHE A 31 1.63 -15.22 -3.42
CA PHE A 31 2.68 -15.49 -4.41
C PHE A 31 4.04 -14.97 -3.94
N VAL A 32 4.18 -13.66 -3.68
CA VAL A 32 5.52 -13.06 -3.46
C VAL A 32 6.12 -13.45 -2.11
N CYS A 33 5.42 -13.20 -1.00
CA CYS A 33 5.93 -13.52 0.34
C CYS A 33 6.08 -15.03 0.54
N THR A 34 5.13 -15.82 0.03
CA THR A 34 5.21 -17.28 0.13
C THR A 34 6.37 -17.85 -0.69
N ALA A 35 6.61 -17.35 -1.91
CA ALA A 35 7.79 -17.76 -2.70
C ALA A 35 9.10 -17.43 -1.97
N THR A 36 9.18 -16.26 -1.32
CA THR A 36 10.35 -15.87 -0.52
C THR A 36 10.52 -16.79 0.70
N GLY A 37 9.44 -17.11 1.40
CA GLY A 37 9.44 -18.05 2.52
C GLY A 37 9.89 -19.46 2.09
N PHE A 38 9.35 -19.98 1.00
CA PHE A 38 9.76 -21.29 0.46
C PHE A 38 11.19 -21.30 -0.03
N LEU A 39 11.68 -20.23 -0.65
CA LEU A 39 13.09 -20.09 -0.98
C LEU A 39 13.95 -20.23 0.28
N ILE A 40 13.65 -19.46 1.33
CA ILE A 40 14.40 -19.47 2.59
C ILE A 40 14.37 -20.87 3.25
N LEU A 41 13.21 -21.51 3.31
CA LEU A 41 13.04 -22.81 3.95
C LEU A 41 13.70 -23.95 3.16
N SER A 42 13.52 -23.98 1.84
CA SER A 42 14.06 -25.06 0.98
C SER A 42 15.57 -25.04 0.86
N THR A 43 16.19 -23.87 1.01
CA THR A 43 17.64 -23.67 0.87
C THR A 43 18.40 -23.80 2.19
N GLY A 44 17.69 -24.01 3.32
CA GLY A 44 18.30 -24.03 4.65
C GLY A 44 18.80 -22.65 5.11
N ALA A 45 18.38 -21.57 4.45
CA ALA A 45 18.77 -20.20 4.76
C ALA A 45 17.92 -19.59 5.91
N TYR A 46 17.61 -20.38 6.94
CA TYR A 46 16.75 -19.99 8.06
C TYR A 46 17.38 -20.33 9.41
N ARG A 47 16.94 -19.61 10.45
CA ARG A 47 17.28 -19.84 11.85
C ARG A 47 16.04 -19.61 12.70
N VAL A 48 15.75 -20.57 13.59
CA VAL A 48 14.61 -20.53 14.50
C VAL A 48 15.12 -20.15 15.89
N PHE A 49 14.59 -19.06 16.43
CA PHE A 49 14.97 -18.55 17.74
C PHE A 49 13.91 -18.87 18.79
N GLU A 50 14.35 -19.11 20.01
CA GLU A 50 13.49 -19.30 21.17
C GLU A 50 12.74 -17.99 21.50
N GLY A 51 11.44 -18.12 21.78
CA GLY A 51 10.59 -16.98 22.18
C GLY A 51 10.39 -15.92 21.10
N GLU A 52 10.57 -16.27 19.82
CA GLU A 52 10.39 -15.37 18.66
C GLU A 52 11.29 -14.11 18.70
N SER A 53 12.37 -14.15 19.49
CA SER A 53 13.31 -13.04 19.64
C SER A 53 14.65 -13.39 19.04
N ALA A 54 15.25 -12.49 18.27
CA ALA A 54 16.61 -12.63 17.75
C ALA A 54 17.68 -12.72 18.86
N SER A 55 17.34 -12.34 20.10
CA SER A 55 18.19 -12.51 21.28
C SER A 55 18.04 -13.87 21.99
N GLY A 56 17.05 -14.67 21.58
CA GLY A 56 16.80 -16.01 22.14
C GLY A 56 17.82 -17.04 21.66
N ALA A 57 17.86 -18.19 22.34
CA ALA A 57 18.70 -19.30 21.91
C ALA A 57 18.25 -19.84 20.55
N VAL A 58 19.19 -20.35 19.76
CA VAL A 58 18.88 -20.97 18.46
C VAL A 58 18.34 -22.37 18.69
N LEU A 59 17.08 -22.60 18.33
CA LEU A 59 16.40 -23.90 18.46
C LEU A 59 16.67 -24.82 17.26
N ALA A 60 16.74 -24.24 16.07
CA ALA A 60 17.02 -24.95 14.83
C ALA A 60 17.70 -24.02 13.82
N ASP A 61 18.61 -24.56 13.00
CA ASP A 61 19.30 -23.84 11.93
C ASP A 61 19.30 -24.72 10.67
N GLY A 62 19.04 -24.13 9.51
CA GLY A 62 19.08 -24.82 8.22
C GLY A 62 20.50 -25.02 7.67
N GLY A 63 21.52 -24.43 8.30
CA GLY A 63 22.94 -24.68 8.05
C GLY A 63 23.56 -23.87 6.90
N ALA A 64 22.77 -23.12 6.13
CA ALA A 64 23.29 -22.29 5.04
C ALA A 64 23.69 -20.87 5.50
N LEU A 65 23.16 -20.39 6.63
CA LEU A 65 23.42 -19.05 7.13
C LEU A 65 24.76 -18.96 7.89
N PRO A 66 25.56 -17.91 7.66
CA PRO A 66 26.67 -17.57 8.56
C PRO A 66 26.18 -17.29 10.00
N ALA A 67 27.06 -17.49 10.98
CA ALA A 67 26.72 -17.45 12.39
C ALA A 67 26.25 -16.05 12.88
N ASP A 68 26.75 -14.99 12.27
CA ASP A 68 26.59 -13.58 12.68
C ASP A 68 25.59 -12.79 11.82
N VAL A 69 24.82 -13.47 10.96
CA VAL A 69 23.82 -12.79 10.11
C VAL A 69 22.63 -12.28 10.92
N ALA A 70 22.36 -10.98 10.80
CA ALA A 70 21.17 -10.34 11.35
C ALA A 70 19.90 -10.72 10.57
N VAL A 71 18.77 -10.82 11.28
CA VAL A 71 17.45 -11.07 10.68
C VAL A 71 17.11 -9.98 9.67
N GLY A 72 16.80 -10.39 8.44
CA GLY A 72 16.45 -9.46 7.37
C GLY A 72 16.77 -10.00 5.97
N PRO A 73 17.08 -9.12 5.00
CA PRO A 73 17.21 -9.51 3.59
C PRO A 73 18.35 -10.50 3.31
N ALA A 74 19.32 -10.60 4.22
CA ALA A 74 20.42 -11.56 4.14
C ALA A 74 19.96 -13.02 4.04
N PHE A 75 18.80 -13.36 4.64
CA PHE A 75 18.24 -14.71 4.59
C PHE A 75 17.84 -15.08 3.15
N ALA A 76 17.18 -14.16 2.45
CA ALA A 76 16.84 -14.33 1.05
C ALA A 76 18.09 -14.30 0.14
N GLN A 77 19.08 -13.45 0.46
CA GLN A 77 20.35 -13.37 -0.29
C GLN A 77 21.08 -14.71 -0.28
N VAL A 78 21.27 -15.30 0.90
CA VAL A 78 21.88 -16.62 1.05
C VAL A 78 21.07 -17.70 0.33
N GLY A 79 19.74 -17.64 0.43
CA GLY A 79 18.86 -18.57 -0.30
C GLY A 79 19.07 -18.50 -1.82
N VAL A 80 19.12 -17.31 -2.41
CA VAL A 80 19.40 -17.16 -3.85
C VAL A 80 20.83 -17.59 -4.20
N ASP A 81 21.81 -17.35 -3.32
CA ASP A 81 23.20 -17.78 -3.53
C ASP A 81 23.34 -19.31 -3.62
N THR A 82 22.43 -20.08 -3.02
CA THR A 82 22.42 -21.55 -3.18
C THR A 82 22.03 -22.00 -4.60
N LEU A 83 21.29 -21.17 -5.35
CA LEU A 83 20.90 -21.42 -6.74
C LEU A 83 21.97 -20.91 -7.70
N TRP A 84 22.48 -19.70 -7.46
CA TRP A 84 23.54 -19.07 -8.24
C TRP A 84 24.56 -18.41 -7.33
N SER A 85 25.71 -19.06 -7.18
CA SER A 85 26.79 -18.62 -6.29
C SER A 85 27.24 -17.20 -6.58
N GLY A 86 27.11 -16.30 -5.60
CA GLY A 86 27.59 -14.92 -5.65
C GLY A 86 26.63 -13.93 -6.30
N VAL A 87 25.44 -14.36 -6.72
CA VAL A 87 24.43 -13.50 -7.37
C VAL A 87 23.37 -13.02 -6.38
N GLY A 88 23.17 -13.70 -5.26
CA GLY A 88 22.08 -13.47 -4.32
C GLY A 88 22.05 -12.06 -3.74
N SER A 89 23.21 -11.54 -3.30
CA SER A 89 23.33 -10.16 -2.80
C SER A 89 22.90 -9.11 -3.82
N THR A 90 23.39 -9.22 -5.06
CA THR A 90 23.11 -8.28 -6.15
C THR A 90 21.65 -8.39 -6.61
N PHE A 91 21.15 -9.61 -6.77
CA PHE A 91 19.77 -9.86 -7.16
C PHE A 91 18.78 -9.25 -6.16
N VAL A 92 18.92 -9.59 -4.87
CA VAL A 92 18.04 -9.06 -3.83
C VAL A 92 18.17 -7.55 -3.70
N ALA A 93 19.38 -6.98 -3.85
CA ALA A 93 19.56 -5.52 -3.82
C ALA A 93 18.80 -4.82 -4.95
N VAL A 94 18.88 -5.32 -6.18
CA VAL A 94 18.15 -4.75 -7.34
C VAL A 94 16.64 -4.91 -7.15
N SER A 95 16.18 -6.09 -6.70
CA SER A 95 14.76 -6.33 -6.42
C SER A 95 14.22 -5.39 -5.33
N LEU A 96 14.95 -5.25 -4.22
CA LEU A 96 14.58 -4.34 -3.13
C LEU A 96 14.60 -2.88 -3.58
N ALA A 97 15.51 -2.47 -4.46
CA ALA A 97 15.54 -1.11 -4.98
C ALA A 97 14.24 -0.76 -5.72
N PHE A 98 13.76 -1.62 -6.62
CA PHE A 98 12.49 -1.41 -7.31
C PHE A 98 11.30 -1.53 -6.36
N PHE A 99 11.30 -2.52 -5.47
CA PHE A 99 10.23 -2.72 -4.49
C PHE A 99 10.07 -1.48 -3.60
N CYS A 100 11.13 -1.06 -2.91
CA CYS A 100 11.14 0.11 -2.06
C CYS A 100 10.80 1.41 -2.81
N LEU A 101 11.31 1.57 -4.04
CA LEU A 101 10.97 2.73 -4.87
C LEU A 101 9.46 2.83 -5.13
N THR A 102 8.84 1.72 -5.57
CA THR A 102 7.39 1.70 -5.81
C THR A 102 6.59 1.94 -4.53
N THR A 103 7.05 1.38 -3.40
CA THR A 103 6.43 1.62 -2.09
C THR A 103 6.50 3.08 -1.69
N ILE A 104 7.66 3.73 -1.77
CA ILE A 104 7.84 5.14 -1.41
C ILE A 104 6.93 6.04 -2.26
N ILE A 105 6.83 5.79 -3.56
CA ILE A 105 5.95 6.55 -4.47
C ILE A 105 4.48 6.37 -4.06
N ALA A 106 4.05 5.14 -3.77
CA ALA A 106 2.68 4.87 -3.34
C ALA A 106 2.34 5.57 -2.01
N TYR A 107 3.23 5.50 -1.02
CA TYR A 107 3.05 6.17 0.26
C TYR A 107 3.05 7.70 0.13
N TYR A 108 3.90 8.25 -0.74
CA TYR A 108 3.87 9.68 -1.07
C TYR A 108 2.52 10.09 -1.64
N TYR A 109 1.99 9.35 -2.61
CA TYR A 109 0.69 9.62 -3.21
C TYR A 109 -0.45 9.58 -2.18
N MET A 110 -0.44 8.58 -1.28
CA MET A 110 -1.42 8.49 -0.20
C MET A 110 -1.31 9.67 0.78
N ALA A 111 -0.08 10.05 1.16
CA ALA A 111 0.17 11.17 2.06
C ALA A 111 -0.26 12.50 1.43
N GLU A 112 0.05 12.73 0.16
CA GLU A 112 -0.35 13.93 -0.57
C GLU A 112 -1.88 14.02 -0.68
N THR A 113 -2.55 12.91 -0.98
CA THR A 113 -4.02 12.87 -1.06
C THR A 113 -4.66 13.20 0.30
N ASN A 114 -4.13 12.63 1.39
CA ASN A 114 -4.60 12.94 2.75
C ASN A 114 -4.34 14.40 3.12
N LEU A 115 -3.17 14.95 2.76
CA LEU A 115 -2.82 16.34 3.00
C LEU A 115 -3.78 17.28 2.26
N ARG A 116 -4.08 17.00 0.98
CA ARG A 116 -5.05 17.78 0.19
C ARG A 116 -6.45 17.71 0.80
N PHE A 117 -6.87 16.54 1.29
CA PHE A 117 -8.13 16.39 2.00
C PHE A 117 -8.19 17.22 3.28
N LEU A 118 -7.13 17.22 4.10
CA LEU A 118 -7.04 18.01 5.34
C LEU A 118 -7.01 19.52 5.08
N LEU A 119 -6.29 19.97 4.05
CA LEU A 119 -6.19 21.38 3.71
C LEU A 119 -7.46 21.93 3.06
N GLY A 120 -8.22 21.11 2.33
CA GLY A 120 -9.53 21.47 1.78
C GLY A 120 -9.55 22.85 1.11
N LYS A 121 -10.41 23.76 1.60
CA LYS A 121 -10.56 25.12 1.04
C LYS A 121 -9.32 26.01 1.25
N TYR A 122 -8.47 25.70 2.24
CA TYR A 122 -7.25 26.46 2.53
C TYR A 122 -6.17 26.27 1.45
N LEU A 123 -6.32 25.25 0.58
CA LEU A 123 -5.39 24.98 -0.54
C LEU A 123 -5.16 26.19 -1.45
N MET A 124 -6.18 27.04 -1.66
CA MET A 124 -6.16 28.16 -2.60
C MET A 124 -5.72 29.48 -1.97
N ILE A 125 -5.48 29.52 -0.66
CA ILE A 125 -5.08 30.78 0.00
C ILE A 125 -3.65 31.11 -0.41
N PRO A 126 -3.40 32.27 -1.04
CA PRO A 126 -2.06 32.71 -1.38
C PRO A 126 -1.33 33.16 -0.11
N VAL A 127 -0.06 32.79 0.03
CA VAL A 127 0.78 33.24 1.15
C VAL A 127 1.59 34.44 0.69
N PRO A 128 1.45 35.64 1.31
CA PRO A 128 2.14 36.84 0.85
C PRO A 128 3.67 36.78 0.96
N ILE A 129 4.19 35.94 1.85
CA ILE A 129 5.62 35.87 2.21
C ILE A 129 6.39 34.84 1.37
N ILE A 130 5.72 33.82 0.83
CA ILE A 130 6.33 32.69 0.10
C ILE A 130 5.61 32.54 -1.23
N ARG A 131 6.35 32.47 -2.35
CA ARG A 131 5.78 32.25 -3.68
C ARG A 131 4.96 30.94 -3.70
N GLY A 132 3.64 31.06 -3.78
CA GLY A 132 2.73 29.91 -3.94
C GLY A 132 1.48 30.00 -3.08
N THR A 133 0.64 28.97 -3.18
CA THR A 133 -0.50 28.78 -2.28
C THR A 133 -0.11 27.96 -1.06
N ILE A 134 -0.91 28.00 0.01
CA ILE A 134 -0.73 27.13 1.20
C ILE A 134 -0.60 25.66 0.76
N GLY A 135 -1.44 25.19 -0.18
CA GLY A 135 -1.37 23.82 -0.68
C GLY A 135 -0.03 23.45 -1.30
N SER A 136 0.52 24.34 -2.14
CA SER A 136 1.83 24.11 -2.77
C SER A 136 2.95 24.03 -1.74
N ASN A 137 2.95 24.95 -0.76
CA ASN A 137 3.99 25.00 0.26
C ASN A 137 3.97 23.75 1.16
N PHE A 138 2.79 23.32 1.60
CA PHE A 138 2.65 22.10 2.39
C PHE A 138 3.05 20.83 1.61
N THR A 139 2.80 20.80 0.29
CA THR A 139 3.24 19.68 -0.57
C THR A 139 4.76 19.63 -0.65
N ILE A 140 5.43 20.77 -0.82
CA ILE A 140 6.91 20.84 -0.82
C ILE A 140 7.47 20.40 0.53
N VAL A 141 6.86 20.83 1.64
CA VAL A 141 7.25 20.39 2.98
C VAL A 141 7.08 18.88 3.12
N LEU A 142 5.98 18.31 2.66
CA LEU A 142 5.76 16.86 2.68
C LEU A 142 6.83 16.11 1.87
N GLN A 143 7.16 16.58 0.67
CA GLN A 143 8.23 16.01 -0.15
C GLN A 143 9.58 16.06 0.56
N ALA A 144 9.92 17.22 1.15
CA ALA A 144 11.15 17.38 1.92
C ALA A 144 11.20 16.43 3.14
N LEU A 145 10.08 16.29 3.87
CA LEU A 145 9.98 15.38 5.01
C LEU A 145 10.17 13.93 4.60
N ILE A 146 9.61 13.50 3.46
CA ILE A 146 9.79 12.14 2.96
C ILE A 146 11.23 11.91 2.53
N LEU A 147 11.87 12.86 1.84
CA LEU A 147 13.28 12.75 1.47
C LEU A 147 14.19 12.64 2.70
N VAL A 148 13.94 13.47 3.72
CA VAL A 148 14.66 13.38 5.00
C VAL A 148 14.39 12.05 5.68
N SER A 149 13.15 11.58 5.71
CA SER A 149 12.78 10.29 6.29
C SER A 149 13.46 9.11 5.58
N VAL A 150 13.62 9.16 4.26
CA VAL A 150 14.34 8.13 3.50
C VAL A 150 15.82 8.15 3.85
N MET A 151 16.44 9.34 3.94
CA MET A 151 17.85 9.48 4.35
C MET A 151 18.08 8.96 5.77
N VAL A 152 17.19 9.29 6.71
CA VAL A 152 17.25 8.77 8.08
C VAL A 152 17.03 7.26 8.08
N GLY A 153 16.04 6.76 7.35
CA GLY A 153 15.77 5.32 7.24
C GLY A 153 16.92 4.52 6.65
N ALA A 154 17.74 5.11 5.76
CA ALA A 154 18.91 4.46 5.19
C ALA A 154 20.06 4.27 6.20
N VAL A 155 20.07 5.02 7.31
CA VAL A 155 21.10 4.92 8.36
C VAL A 155 20.56 4.40 9.69
N SER A 156 19.24 4.28 9.85
CA SER A 156 18.60 3.69 11.02
C SER A 156 18.70 2.17 11.03
N THR A 157 18.63 1.58 12.23
CA THR A 157 18.56 0.11 12.35
C THR A 157 17.18 -0.38 11.90
N ALA A 158 17.13 -1.62 11.36
CA ALA A 158 15.87 -2.22 10.94
C ALA A 158 14.85 -2.27 12.09
N THR A 159 15.28 -2.65 13.29
CA THR A 159 14.41 -2.77 14.47
C THR A 159 13.73 -1.45 14.84
N GLU A 160 14.47 -0.33 14.83
CA GLU A 160 13.92 0.99 15.12
C GLU A 160 12.92 1.43 14.04
N ALA A 161 13.25 1.20 12.77
CA ALA A 161 12.40 1.53 11.64
C ALA A 161 11.08 0.73 11.69
N TRP A 162 11.14 -0.57 11.98
CA TRP A 162 9.96 -1.42 12.18
C TRP A 162 9.12 -0.98 13.37
N THR A 163 9.75 -0.69 14.51
CA THR A 163 9.03 -0.24 15.72
C THR A 163 8.25 1.05 15.46
N LEU A 164 8.86 2.03 14.80
CA LEU A 164 8.18 3.29 14.43
C LEU A 164 7.06 3.02 13.41
N GLY A 165 7.31 2.15 12.43
CA GLY A 165 6.35 1.73 11.43
C GLY A 165 5.11 1.07 12.01
N ASP A 166 5.29 0.11 12.93
CA ASP A 166 4.21 -0.66 13.56
C ASP A 166 3.26 0.24 14.36
N ILE A 167 3.80 1.21 15.09
CA ILE A 167 2.99 2.20 15.82
C ILE A 167 2.15 3.02 14.84
N GLY A 168 2.77 3.53 13.76
CA GLY A 168 2.09 4.36 12.76
C GLY A 168 1.01 3.59 12.00
N VAL A 169 1.33 2.41 11.49
CA VAL A 169 0.38 1.55 10.76
C VAL A 169 -0.72 1.05 11.68
N GLY A 170 -0.39 0.68 12.92
CA GLY A 170 -1.36 0.23 13.92
C GLY A 170 -2.41 1.31 14.24
N LEU A 171 -1.98 2.56 14.44
CA LEU A 171 -2.89 3.68 14.65
C LEU A 171 -3.81 3.91 13.45
N MET A 172 -3.25 3.91 12.23
CA MET A 172 -4.04 4.06 11.00
C MET A 172 -5.02 2.90 10.79
N ALA A 173 -4.62 1.68 11.13
CA ALA A 173 -5.45 0.49 10.97
C ALA A 173 -6.71 0.59 11.83
N TRP A 174 -6.60 0.98 13.11
CA TRP A 174 -7.75 1.12 13.99
C TRP A 174 -8.79 2.12 13.49
N LEU A 175 -8.35 3.30 13.04
CA LEU A 175 -9.27 4.31 12.47
C LEU A 175 -9.99 3.78 11.22
N ASN A 176 -9.26 3.09 10.34
CA ASN A 176 -9.82 2.54 9.12
C ASN A 176 -10.78 1.37 9.38
N ILE A 177 -10.46 0.49 10.33
CA ILE A 177 -11.33 -0.64 10.71
C ILE A 177 -12.67 -0.12 11.25
N ILE A 178 -12.65 0.88 12.13
CA ILE A 178 -13.87 1.50 12.64
C ILE A 178 -14.69 2.10 11.49
N GLY A 179 -14.03 2.80 10.56
CA GLY A 179 -14.67 3.33 9.35
C GLY A 179 -15.33 2.24 8.49
N ILE A 180 -14.64 1.11 8.28
CA ILE A 180 -15.18 -0.04 7.53
C ILE A 180 -16.43 -0.61 8.23
N ILE A 181 -16.41 -0.76 9.56
CA ILE A 181 -17.55 -1.26 10.32
C ILE A 181 -18.77 -0.34 10.19
N ILE A 182 -18.56 0.99 10.18
CA ILE A 182 -19.64 1.97 9.99
C ILE A 182 -20.18 1.92 8.54
N LEU A 183 -19.28 1.80 7.55
CA LEU A 183 -19.62 1.83 6.12
C LEU A 183 -20.00 0.46 5.54
N GLN A 184 -20.02 -0.60 6.35
CA GLN A 184 -20.28 -1.96 5.88
C GLN A 184 -21.65 -2.08 5.16
N GLN A 185 -22.68 -1.38 5.64
CA GLN A 185 -24.03 -1.48 5.08
C GLN A 185 -24.10 -0.94 3.63
N PRO A 186 -23.64 0.30 3.33
CA PRO A 186 -23.47 0.77 1.96
C PRO A 186 -22.58 -0.15 1.10
N ALA A 187 -21.48 -0.66 1.64
CA ALA A 187 -20.57 -1.54 0.92
C ALA A 187 -21.25 -2.85 0.49
N TYR A 188 -21.99 -3.50 1.39
CA TYR A 188 -22.76 -4.70 1.05
C TYR A 188 -23.88 -4.44 0.05
N LYS A 189 -24.55 -3.29 0.12
CA LYS A 189 -25.55 -2.90 -0.90
C LYS A 189 -24.91 -2.75 -2.28
N ALA A 190 -23.78 -2.06 -2.37
CA ALA A 190 -23.05 -1.91 -3.62
C ALA A 190 -22.55 -3.26 -4.16
N LEU A 191 -22.09 -4.17 -3.30
CA LEU A 191 -21.66 -5.51 -3.73
C LEU A 191 -22.83 -6.34 -4.26
N ARG A 192 -23.97 -6.35 -3.56
CA ARG A 192 -25.17 -7.08 -4.02
C ARG A 192 -25.70 -6.53 -5.34
N ASP A 193 -25.60 -5.22 -5.55
CA ASP A 193 -25.96 -4.58 -6.81
C ASP A 193 -25.06 -5.05 -7.96
N TYR A 194 -23.75 -5.02 -7.74
CA TYR A 194 -22.75 -5.54 -8.67
C TYR A 194 -23.03 -7.00 -9.05
N GLU A 195 -23.22 -7.88 -8.07
CA GLU A 195 -23.48 -9.30 -8.30
C GLU A 195 -24.79 -9.54 -9.04
N ARG A 196 -25.83 -8.73 -8.78
CA ARG A 196 -27.11 -8.82 -9.50
C ARG A 196 -26.90 -8.48 -10.98
N GLN A 197 -26.30 -7.31 -11.27
CA GLN A 197 -26.06 -6.87 -12.64
C GLN A 197 -25.16 -7.85 -13.41
N GLN A 198 -24.14 -8.41 -12.74
CA GLN A 198 -23.26 -9.41 -13.34
C GLN A 198 -24.00 -10.72 -13.65
N LYS A 199 -24.90 -11.18 -12.78
CA LYS A 199 -25.73 -12.37 -13.00
C LYS A 199 -26.71 -12.18 -14.17
N ASP A 200 -27.20 -10.96 -14.34
CA ASP A 200 -28.09 -10.58 -15.45
C ASP A 200 -27.32 -10.42 -16.78
N GLY A 201 -26.00 -10.64 -16.79
CA GLY A 201 -25.15 -10.51 -17.99
C GLY A 201 -24.91 -9.06 -18.44
N LEU A 202 -25.24 -8.09 -17.59
CA LEU A 202 -25.04 -6.66 -17.86
C LEU A 202 -23.63 -6.24 -17.46
N ASP A 203 -23.13 -5.16 -18.06
CA ASP A 203 -21.93 -4.49 -17.56
C ASP A 203 -22.29 -3.65 -16.32
N PRO A 204 -21.78 -3.96 -15.10
CA PRO A 204 -22.27 -3.31 -13.90
C PRO A 204 -22.00 -1.79 -13.88
N VAL A 205 -23.04 -1.00 -13.64
CA VAL A 205 -23.00 0.46 -13.48
C VAL A 205 -23.61 0.83 -12.14
N PHE A 206 -22.90 1.63 -11.35
CA PHE A 206 -23.34 1.99 -10.01
C PHE A 206 -24.27 3.20 -10.03
N ASP A 207 -25.47 3.03 -9.47
CA ASP A 207 -26.42 4.12 -9.24
C ASP A 207 -26.68 4.27 -7.72
N PRO A 208 -26.19 5.35 -7.08
CA PRO A 208 -26.38 5.56 -5.65
C PRO A 208 -27.81 5.91 -5.27
N LYS A 209 -28.62 6.48 -6.18
CA LYS A 209 -30.01 6.88 -5.91
C LYS A 209 -30.92 5.67 -5.83
N ILE A 210 -30.75 4.72 -6.75
CA ILE A 210 -31.50 3.45 -6.74
C ILE A 210 -31.18 2.65 -5.46
N LEU A 211 -29.93 2.69 -5.00
CA LEU A 211 -29.48 1.95 -3.82
C LEU A 211 -29.72 2.67 -2.48
N GLY A 212 -30.18 3.94 -2.52
CA GLY A 212 -30.38 4.77 -1.34
C GLY A 212 -29.09 4.99 -0.54
N ILE A 213 -27.96 5.18 -1.23
CA ILE A 213 -26.65 5.43 -0.60
C ILE A 213 -26.40 6.95 -0.63
N PRO A 214 -26.46 7.64 0.53
CA PRO A 214 -26.23 9.08 0.58
C PRO A 214 -24.74 9.42 0.42
N GLY A 215 -24.44 10.60 -0.14
CA GLY A 215 -23.08 11.16 -0.18
C GLY A 215 -22.20 10.70 -1.35
N ALA A 216 -22.72 9.86 -2.25
CA ALA A 216 -22.01 9.40 -3.45
C ALA A 216 -22.24 10.33 -4.66
N THR A 217 -22.04 11.64 -4.48
CA THR A 217 -22.44 12.69 -5.44
C THR A 217 -21.77 12.57 -6.81
N PHE A 218 -20.53 12.06 -6.87
CA PHE A 218 -19.83 11.80 -8.13
C PHE A 218 -20.64 10.88 -9.06
N TRP A 219 -21.17 9.79 -8.49
CA TRP A 219 -21.89 8.75 -9.24
C TRP A 219 -23.29 9.19 -9.70
N GLU A 220 -23.86 10.24 -9.12
CA GLU A 220 -25.16 10.77 -9.56
C GLU A 220 -25.11 11.43 -10.95
N THR A 221 -23.92 11.85 -11.38
CA THR A 221 -23.70 12.54 -12.66
C THR A 221 -22.85 11.72 -13.64
N TYR A 222 -22.32 10.59 -13.17
CA TYR A 222 -21.46 9.72 -13.96
C TYR A 222 -22.26 8.99 -15.05
N THR A 223 -21.83 9.11 -16.30
CA THR A 223 -22.40 8.39 -17.45
C THR A 223 -21.30 7.55 -18.11
N PRO A 224 -21.39 6.21 -18.10
CA PRO A 224 -20.39 5.37 -18.75
C PRO A 224 -20.30 5.66 -20.26
N GLY A 225 -19.10 5.87 -20.79
CA GLY A 225 -18.86 5.97 -22.24
C GLY A 225 -19.06 7.34 -22.89
N ARG A 226 -19.29 8.42 -22.12
CA ARG A 226 -19.25 9.77 -22.69
C ARG A 226 -17.80 10.23 -22.77
N GLU A 227 -17.18 10.09 -23.94
CA GLU A 227 -15.97 10.84 -24.30
C GLU A 227 -16.18 12.29 -23.87
N ARG A 228 -15.23 12.84 -23.12
CA ARG A 228 -15.25 14.23 -22.66
C ARG A 228 -15.30 15.13 -23.90
N THR A 229 -16.49 15.57 -24.29
CA THR A 229 -16.64 16.85 -24.97
C THR A 229 -16.08 17.89 -24.01
N THR A 230 -14.85 18.31 -24.30
CA THR A 230 -14.13 19.41 -23.68
C THR A 230 -15.06 20.60 -23.48
N THR A 231 -15.45 20.87 -22.24
CA THR A 231 -15.86 22.22 -21.83
C THR A 231 -14.65 22.87 -21.16
N PRO A 232 -14.00 23.85 -21.81
CA PRO A 232 -13.00 24.67 -21.17
C PRO A 232 -13.72 25.61 -20.20
N VAL A 233 -13.23 25.68 -18.96
CA VAL A 233 -13.41 26.84 -18.07
C VAL A 233 -12.03 27.25 -17.61
#